data_AF-A0A0P7I1R6-F1
#
_entry.id   AF-A0A0P7I1R6-F1
#
_cell.length_a   1.000
_cell.length_b   1.000
_cell.length_c   1.000
_cell.angle_alpha   90.00
_cell.angle_beta   90.00
_cell.angle_gamma   90.00
#
_symmetry.space_group_name_H-M   'P 1'
#
loop_
_entity.id
_entity.type
_entity.pdbx_description
1 polymer ?
#
loop_
_entity_poly.entity_id
_entity_poly.type
_entity_poly.pdbx_seq_one_letter_code
_entity_poly.pdbx_strand_id
1 'polypeptide(L)'
;MNTRNTALSLALVLLLAAVAPAAAATAPVESDAVGDLTVTTAPATTSATAAAEAGSQSDPTNSIVSANDVVVLRLDAAGVAAEADDDGTLLGDELELSLQQTESSVDTNESAKTLAATADTEGVAANATENAVYVAIDLEKTTFQQGNGSSVAAVGDSFTASATLTDAVTDGENYTRTATFGVVEPKVNFLDGVTEAPAGEVVNYEVATTLAPGTSLTFSLVSNAGGESSAETTTQVTVNDNGRATGQFSFFTFEANEEYTISITSEEAGLNKTWTGTAQATGTQTEEPTDTSTQTSTSAPGFGVVAALLALVGAGFVARRE
;
A
#
# COMPACT_ATOMS: atom_id res chain seq x y z
N MET A 1 -17.70 -40.11 9.70
CA MET A 1 -16.38 -40.75 9.47
C MET A 1 -15.36 -39.63 9.44
N ASN A 2 -14.50 -39.55 10.45
CA ASN A 2 -13.52 -38.49 10.61
C ASN A 2 -12.28 -38.83 9.76
N THR A 3 -12.12 -38.19 8.61
CA THR A 3 -10.83 -38.09 7.93
C THR A 3 -10.10 -36.88 8.48
N ARG A 4 -9.19 -37.12 9.43
CA ARG A 4 -8.12 -36.18 9.76
C ARG A 4 -7.25 -36.04 8.52
N ASN A 5 -7.43 -34.97 7.75
CA ASN A 5 -6.47 -34.56 6.74
C ASN A 5 -5.35 -33.84 7.48
N THR A 6 -4.26 -34.56 7.74
CA THR A 6 -3.00 -33.98 8.17
C THR A 6 -2.48 -33.16 7.00
N ALA A 7 -2.64 -31.83 7.04
CA ALA A 7 -1.98 -30.94 6.10
C ALA A 7 -0.47 -30.99 6.41
N LEU A 8 0.30 -31.64 5.53
CA LEU A 8 1.76 -31.52 5.54
C LEU A 8 2.08 -30.12 5.00
N SER A 9 2.52 -29.20 5.86
CA SER A 9 3.23 -28.00 5.38
C SER A 9 4.56 -28.45 4.78
N LEU A 10 4.82 -28.07 3.53
CA LEU A 10 6.04 -28.42 2.81
C LEU A 10 7.00 -27.21 2.82
N ALA A 11 8.21 -27.47 3.32
CA ALA A 11 9.34 -26.60 3.64
C ALA A 11 10.17 -26.12 2.42
N LEU A 12 10.16 -24.84 2.02
CA LEU A 12 11.08 -24.32 0.98
C LEU A 12 12.49 -24.25 1.55
N VAL A 13 13.34 -25.18 1.15
CA VAL A 13 14.74 -25.22 1.53
C VAL A 13 15.56 -24.43 0.51
N LEU A 14 16.04 -23.25 0.90
CA LEU A 14 16.86 -22.39 0.07
C LEU A 14 18.35 -22.62 0.39
N LEU A 15 19.06 -23.33 -0.50
CA LEU A 15 20.52 -23.44 -0.44
C LEU A 15 21.16 -22.18 -1.05
N LEU A 16 21.73 -21.31 -0.21
CA LEU A 16 22.26 -20.00 -0.61
C LEU A 16 23.72 -20.05 -1.06
N ALA A 17 23.90 -20.07 -2.38
CA ALA A 17 25.12 -19.92 -3.21
C ALA A 17 26.05 -18.67 -3.09
N ALA A 18 26.69 -18.29 -1.98
CA ALA A 18 27.66 -17.17 -1.94
C ALA A 18 29.13 -17.64 -2.13
N VAL A 19 29.87 -17.07 -3.09
CA VAL A 19 31.29 -17.41 -3.34
C VAL A 19 32.21 -16.42 -2.62
N ALA A 20 32.82 -16.82 -1.50
CA ALA A 20 33.88 -16.09 -0.79
C ALA A 20 35.00 -17.05 -0.30
N PRO A 21 36.27 -16.59 -0.16
CA PRO A 21 37.39 -17.48 0.13
C PRO A 21 37.46 -17.91 1.60
N ALA A 22 37.53 -19.22 1.81
CA ALA A 22 37.49 -19.92 3.08
C ALA A 22 38.47 -19.42 4.18
N ALA A 23 37.90 -18.98 5.30
CA ALA A 23 38.54 -19.03 6.61
C ALA A 23 37.50 -19.45 7.68
N ALA A 24 37.57 -20.70 8.13
CA ALA A 24 36.61 -21.30 9.06
C ALA A 24 36.39 -20.46 10.34
N ALA A 25 35.14 -20.01 10.55
CA ALA A 25 34.65 -19.49 11.82
C ALA A 25 33.71 -20.52 12.47
N THR A 26 34.01 -20.91 13.71
CA THR A 26 33.30 -21.94 14.51
C THR A 26 32.42 -21.32 15.61
N ALA A 27 31.80 -20.17 15.36
CA ALA A 27 31.01 -19.47 16.38
C ALA A 27 29.51 -19.74 16.19
N PRO A 28 28.76 -20.02 17.28
CA PRO A 28 27.31 -20.22 17.23
C PRO A 28 26.59 -18.94 16.80
N VAL A 29 25.40 -19.09 16.21
CA VAL A 29 24.53 -17.95 15.86
C VAL A 29 23.99 -17.36 17.16
N GLU A 30 24.20 -16.06 17.41
CA GLU A 30 23.56 -15.40 18.55
C GLU A 30 22.06 -15.24 18.29
N SER A 31 21.22 -15.37 19.32
CA SER A 31 19.75 -15.32 19.15
C SER A 31 19.22 -14.04 18.49
N ASP A 32 19.98 -12.96 18.60
CA ASP A 32 19.68 -11.63 18.06
C ASP A 32 20.23 -11.44 16.62
N ALA A 33 20.96 -12.42 16.08
CA ALA A 33 21.49 -12.40 14.72
C ALA A 33 20.43 -12.69 13.64
N VAL A 34 19.35 -13.39 14.02
CA VAL A 34 18.17 -13.59 13.16
C VAL A 34 17.16 -12.50 13.48
N GLY A 35 17.07 -11.52 12.59
CA GLY A 35 16.17 -10.38 12.69
C GLY A 35 14.70 -10.77 12.44
N ASP A 36 13.87 -9.77 12.20
CA ASP A 36 12.44 -10.00 11.98
C ASP A 36 12.15 -10.53 10.56
N LEU A 37 11.09 -11.31 10.43
CA LEU A 37 10.48 -11.64 9.14
C LEU A 37 9.44 -10.56 8.80
N THR A 38 9.53 -10.04 7.59
CA THR A 38 8.83 -8.81 7.23
C THR A 38 8.13 -8.94 5.89
N VAL A 39 7.01 -8.23 5.71
CA VAL A 39 6.19 -8.28 4.48
C VAL A 39 6.08 -6.89 3.86
N THR A 40 6.44 -6.81 2.59
CA THR A 40 6.26 -5.64 1.72
C THR A 40 5.61 -6.07 0.40
N THR A 41 5.35 -5.11 -0.48
CA THR A 41 4.70 -5.37 -1.78
C THR A 41 5.44 -4.68 -2.92
N ALA A 42 5.33 -5.26 -4.11
CA ALA A 42 5.75 -4.65 -5.37
C ALA A 42 4.58 -4.65 -6.37
N PRO A 43 4.55 -3.70 -7.33
CA PRO A 43 3.46 -3.61 -8.31
C PRO A 43 3.29 -4.91 -9.12
N ALA A 44 2.05 -5.21 -9.52
CA ALA A 44 1.70 -6.34 -10.39
C ALA A 44 2.57 -6.47 -11.67
N THR A 45 3.06 -5.35 -12.21
CA THR A 45 3.95 -5.33 -13.39
C THR A 45 5.37 -5.80 -13.10
N THR A 46 5.74 -5.96 -11.83
CA THR A 46 7.07 -6.36 -11.40
C THR A 46 7.11 -7.88 -11.32
N SER A 47 7.98 -8.53 -12.09
CA SER A 47 8.19 -9.98 -11.91
C SER A 47 8.70 -10.29 -10.51
N ALA A 48 8.41 -11.47 -9.97
CA ALA A 48 8.96 -11.92 -8.70
C ALA A 48 10.50 -11.81 -8.64
N THR A 49 11.22 -12.17 -9.71
CA THR A 49 12.69 -12.03 -9.76
C THR A 49 13.14 -10.58 -9.54
N ALA A 50 12.60 -9.64 -10.33
CA ALA A 50 12.92 -8.22 -10.19
C ALA A 50 12.54 -7.68 -8.79
N ALA A 51 11.44 -8.15 -8.20
CA ALA A 51 11.02 -7.74 -6.86
C ALA A 51 11.99 -8.27 -5.77
N ALA A 52 12.47 -9.50 -5.89
CA ALA A 52 13.47 -10.06 -4.98
C ALA A 52 14.85 -9.38 -5.14
N GLU A 53 15.25 -9.04 -6.37
CA GLU A 53 16.50 -8.34 -6.66
C GLU A 53 16.51 -6.88 -6.20
N ALA A 54 15.36 -6.19 -6.26
CA ALA A 54 15.25 -4.80 -5.84
C ALA A 54 15.57 -4.58 -4.36
N GLY A 55 15.47 -5.64 -3.52
CA GLY A 55 15.91 -5.61 -2.13
C GLY A 55 15.19 -4.57 -1.29
N SER A 56 13.87 -4.43 -1.49
CA SER A 56 13.05 -3.37 -0.89
C SER A 56 13.34 -3.18 0.61
N GLN A 57 13.75 -1.96 0.97
CA GLN A 57 14.07 -1.55 2.35
C GLN A 57 12.87 -0.94 3.10
N SER A 58 11.67 -0.99 2.53
CA SER A 58 10.50 -0.33 3.12
C SER A 58 10.26 -0.83 4.55
N ASP A 59 9.96 0.11 5.45
CA ASP A 59 9.59 -0.16 6.84
C ASP A 59 8.42 -1.15 6.84
N PRO A 60 8.59 -2.35 7.42
CA PRO A 60 7.63 -3.40 7.21
C PRO A 60 6.49 -3.33 8.21
N THR A 61 5.28 -3.43 7.70
CA THR A 61 4.20 -4.34 8.15
C THR A 61 2.97 -4.08 7.30
N ASN A 62 3.07 -4.37 6.00
CA ASN A 62 1.86 -4.48 5.18
C ASN A 62 1.11 -5.75 5.63
N SER A 63 0.17 -5.56 6.56
CA SER A 63 -0.77 -6.61 6.97
C SER A 63 -1.77 -6.96 5.87
N ILE A 64 -1.79 -6.20 4.78
CA ILE A 64 -2.65 -6.39 3.61
C ILE A 64 -1.86 -6.23 2.31
N VAL A 65 -2.21 -7.03 1.31
CA VAL A 65 -1.62 -7.05 -0.03
C VAL A 65 -2.76 -7.11 -1.06
N SER A 66 -2.69 -6.32 -2.12
CA SER A 66 -3.70 -6.40 -3.17
C SER A 66 -3.57 -7.71 -3.96
N ALA A 67 -4.68 -8.28 -4.41
CA ALA A 67 -4.73 -9.62 -5.03
C ALA A 67 -3.78 -9.84 -6.21
N ASN A 68 -3.41 -8.78 -6.94
CA ASN A 68 -2.53 -8.85 -8.11
C ASN A 68 -1.12 -8.35 -7.84
N ASP A 69 -0.83 -7.84 -6.63
CA ASP A 69 0.51 -7.37 -6.29
C ASP A 69 1.44 -8.54 -5.96
N VAL A 70 2.74 -8.29 -6.09
CA VAL A 70 3.78 -9.23 -5.66
C VAL A 70 4.05 -9.03 -4.18
N VAL A 71 3.97 -10.09 -3.39
CA VAL A 71 4.41 -10.11 -2.00
C VAL A 71 5.93 -10.22 -1.96
N VAL A 72 6.59 -9.44 -1.12
CA VAL A 72 8.03 -9.56 -0.86
C VAL A 72 8.26 -9.79 0.62
N LEU A 73 8.70 -11.01 0.95
CA LEU A 73 9.13 -11.42 2.28
C LEU A 73 10.61 -11.11 2.44
N ARG A 74 10.99 -10.44 3.54
CA ARG A 74 12.39 -10.21 3.89
C ARG A 74 12.67 -10.76 5.27
N LEU A 75 13.62 -11.69 5.34
CA LEU A 75 14.23 -12.12 6.59
C LEU A 75 15.54 -11.35 6.77
N ASP A 76 15.62 -10.56 7.85
CA ASP A 76 16.88 -9.95 8.24
C ASP A 76 17.81 -11.00 8.85
N ALA A 77 19.01 -11.10 8.28
CA ALA A 77 20.06 -12.02 8.69
C ALA A 77 21.36 -11.28 9.04
N ALA A 78 21.28 -9.96 9.27
CA ALA A 78 22.41 -9.13 9.65
C ALA A 78 22.98 -9.58 11.00
N GLY A 79 24.02 -10.41 10.97
CA GLY A 79 24.62 -11.05 12.15
C GLY A 79 24.86 -12.55 11.98
N VAL A 80 24.24 -13.19 10.99
CA VAL A 80 24.60 -14.53 10.56
C VAL A 80 25.91 -14.42 9.79
N ALA A 81 26.97 -15.09 10.25
CA ALA A 81 28.28 -14.98 9.64
C ALA A 81 28.22 -15.50 8.18
N ALA A 82 28.46 -14.61 7.23
CA ALA A 82 28.50 -14.92 5.80
C ALA A 82 29.83 -15.59 5.40
N GLU A 83 30.20 -16.69 6.05
CA GLU A 83 31.27 -17.53 5.51
C GLU A 83 30.62 -18.56 4.58
N ALA A 84 31.12 -18.65 3.36
CA ALA A 84 30.71 -19.70 2.45
C ALA A 84 31.32 -21.03 2.90
N ASP A 85 30.54 -22.10 2.96
CA ASP A 85 31.11 -23.46 2.84
C ASP A 85 31.69 -23.60 1.42
N ASP A 86 32.61 -24.55 1.22
CA ASP A 86 33.27 -24.86 -0.05
C ASP A 86 32.29 -25.27 -1.17
N ASP A 87 31.00 -25.50 -0.85
CA ASP A 87 29.91 -25.73 -1.80
C ASP A 87 29.08 -24.48 -2.14
N GLY A 88 29.45 -23.33 -1.56
CA GLY A 88 28.82 -22.04 -1.73
C GLY A 88 27.64 -21.81 -0.80
N THR A 89 27.25 -22.72 0.09
CA THR A 89 26.16 -22.47 1.04
C THR A 89 26.61 -21.48 2.13
N LEU A 90 25.76 -20.54 2.54
CA LEU A 90 25.97 -19.82 3.81
C LEU A 90 26.00 -20.89 4.92
N LEU A 91 27.16 -21.08 5.54
CA LEU A 91 27.49 -22.03 6.62
C LEU A 91 26.34 -22.94 7.07
N GLY A 92 26.36 -24.24 6.73
CA GLY A 92 25.78 -25.32 7.55
C GLY A 92 24.30 -25.24 7.97
N ASP A 93 23.59 -24.19 7.61
CA ASP A 93 22.36 -23.76 8.25
C ASP A 93 21.26 -23.73 7.20
N GLU A 94 20.25 -24.58 7.41
CA GLU A 94 19.14 -24.72 6.48
C GLU A 94 18.15 -23.57 6.74
N LEU A 95 18.02 -22.64 5.79
CA LEU A 95 16.93 -21.68 5.81
C LEU A 95 15.70 -22.32 5.16
N GLU A 96 14.74 -22.66 6.01
CA GLU A 96 13.42 -23.12 5.59
C GLU A 96 12.45 -21.93 5.59
N LEU A 97 11.84 -21.65 4.44
CA LEU A 97 10.69 -20.77 4.35
C LEU A 97 9.42 -21.58 4.08
N SER A 98 8.37 -21.33 4.83
CA SER A 98 7.04 -21.89 4.56
C SER A 98 6.02 -20.77 4.50
N LEU A 99 5.02 -20.95 3.64
CA LEU A 99 3.88 -20.05 3.54
C LEU A 99 2.59 -20.88 3.57
N GLN A 100 1.74 -20.59 4.53
CA GLN A 100 0.50 -21.33 4.76
C GLN A 100 -0.67 -20.39 5.00
N GLN A 101 -1.81 -20.69 4.40
CA GLN A 101 -3.05 -19.98 4.67
C GLN A 101 -3.49 -20.19 6.12
N THR A 102 -3.78 -19.08 6.80
CA THR A 102 -4.25 -19.07 8.18
C THR A 102 -5.62 -19.74 8.28
N GLU A 103 -5.79 -20.65 9.23
CA GLU A 103 -7.02 -21.44 9.43
C GLU A 103 -8.29 -20.58 9.49
N SER A 104 -8.19 -19.37 10.06
CA SER A 104 -9.32 -18.43 10.15
C SER A 104 -9.82 -17.90 8.81
N SER A 105 -9.02 -18.02 7.75
CA SER A 105 -9.36 -17.61 6.38
C SER A 105 -9.64 -18.80 5.45
N VAL A 106 -9.60 -20.03 5.98
CA VAL A 106 -9.93 -21.23 5.20
C VAL A 106 -11.43 -21.43 5.19
N ASP A 107 -12.01 -21.58 4.00
CA ASP A 107 -13.42 -21.86 3.85
C ASP A 107 -13.81 -23.19 4.51
N THR A 108 -15.05 -23.28 5.02
CA THR A 108 -15.52 -24.38 5.88
C THR A 108 -15.35 -25.79 5.28
N ASN A 109 -15.24 -25.91 3.95
CA ASN A 109 -15.09 -27.19 3.25
C ASN A 109 -13.79 -27.29 2.44
N GLU A 110 -12.84 -26.39 2.68
CA GLU A 110 -11.56 -26.35 1.97
C GLU A 110 -10.40 -26.73 2.88
N SER A 111 -9.27 -27.08 2.25
CA SER A 111 -8.00 -27.23 2.95
C SER A 111 -7.20 -25.94 2.83
N ALA A 112 -6.36 -25.64 3.81
CA ALA A 112 -5.46 -24.49 3.75
C ALA A 112 -4.54 -24.57 2.52
N LYS A 113 -4.36 -23.44 1.84
CA LYS A 113 -3.35 -23.29 0.78
C LYS A 113 -1.95 -23.31 1.40
N THR A 114 -1.01 -23.98 0.75
CA THR A 114 0.40 -24.02 1.17
C THR A 114 1.30 -23.82 -0.04
N LEU A 115 2.38 -23.05 0.13
CA LEU A 115 3.40 -22.93 -0.91
C LEU A 115 4.30 -24.17 -0.88
N ALA A 116 4.40 -24.87 -2.01
CA ALA A 116 5.23 -26.06 -2.11
C ALA A 116 6.66 -25.70 -2.52
N ALA A 117 7.57 -25.81 -1.56
CA ALA A 117 9.02 -25.80 -1.67
C ALA A 117 9.70 -26.33 -2.93
N THR A 118 9.24 -27.48 -3.41
CA THR A 118 9.95 -28.30 -4.41
C THR A 118 9.32 -28.19 -5.78
N ALA A 119 8.23 -27.46 -5.91
CA ALA A 119 7.62 -27.17 -7.19
C ALA A 119 8.33 -25.93 -7.76
N ASP A 120 8.93 -26.08 -8.94
CA ASP A 120 9.22 -24.96 -9.84
C ASP A 120 7.90 -24.20 -10.03
N THR A 121 7.69 -23.21 -9.16
CA THR A 121 6.42 -22.48 -9.07
C THR A 121 6.66 -21.18 -9.81
N GLU A 122 6.07 -21.10 -11.00
CA GLU A 122 5.97 -19.84 -11.72
C GLU A 122 5.43 -18.76 -10.77
N GLY A 123 6.10 -17.62 -10.71
CA GLY A 123 5.74 -16.53 -9.81
C GLY A 123 6.47 -16.49 -8.47
N VAL A 124 7.38 -17.43 -8.16
CA VAL A 124 8.24 -17.35 -6.97
C VAL A 124 9.68 -17.09 -7.35
N ALA A 125 10.34 -16.17 -6.65
CA ALA A 125 11.77 -15.95 -6.78
C ALA A 125 12.39 -15.63 -5.43
N ALA A 126 13.65 -15.98 -5.26
CA ALA A 126 14.41 -15.66 -4.07
C ALA A 126 15.71 -14.95 -4.46
N ASN A 127 16.15 -14.03 -3.61
CA ASN A 127 17.43 -13.37 -3.73
C ASN A 127 18.05 -13.23 -2.34
N ALA A 128 19.33 -13.53 -2.24
CA ALA A 128 20.07 -13.45 -1.00
C ALA A 128 21.15 -12.39 -1.10
N THR A 129 21.29 -11.64 -0.02
CA THR A 129 22.35 -10.65 0.17
C THR A 129 23.15 -11.01 1.40
N GLU A 130 24.25 -10.29 1.65
CA GLU A 130 25.04 -10.45 2.88
C GLU A 130 24.23 -10.26 4.16
N ASN A 131 23.15 -9.46 4.13
CA ASN A 131 22.42 -9.04 5.33
C ASN A 131 20.98 -9.53 5.41
N ALA A 132 20.44 -10.08 4.32
CA ALA A 132 19.02 -10.41 4.24
C ALA A 132 18.72 -11.42 3.12
N VAL A 133 17.66 -12.18 3.31
CA VAL A 133 17.06 -13.05 2.30
C VAL A 133 15.70 -12.49 1.91
N TYR A 134 15.49 -12.34 0.61
CA TYR A 134 14.26 -11.85 0.00
C TYR A 134 13.57 -13.00 -0.74
N VAL A 135 12.28 -13.20 -0.50
CA VAL A 135 11.43 -14.10 -1.28
C VAL A 135 10.25 -13.33 -1.80
N ALA A 136 10.16 -13.24 -3.12
CA ALA A 136 9.06 -12.59 -3.82
C ALA A 136 8.07 -13.63 -4.37
N ILE A 137 6.78 -13.35 -4.22
CA ILE A 137 5.67 -14.23 -4.59
C ILE A 137 4.64 -13.41 -5.35
N ASP A 138 4.55 -13.66 -6.65
CA ASP A 138 3.49 -13.16 -7.53
C ASP A 138 2.22 -13.96 -7.25
N LEU A 139 1.25 -13.34 -6.57
CA LEU A 139 0.04 -14.01 -6.08
C LEU A 139 -0.88 -14.50 -7.21
N GLU A 140 -0.83 -13.84 -8.37
CA GLU A 140 -1.64 -14.20 -9.53
C GLU A 140 -1.09 -15.43 -10.25
N LYS A 141 0.25 -15.56 -10.32
CA LYS A 141 0.92 -16.68 -11.01
C LYS A 141 1.19 -17.87 -10.11
N THR A 142 1.43 -17.62 -8.82
CA THR A 142 1.84 -18.66 -7.88
C THR A 142 0.71 -19.64 -7.61
N THR A 143 0.98 -20.91 -7.90
CA THR A 143 0.05 -22.00 -7.64
C THR A 143 0.36 -22.65 -6.30
N PHE A 144 -0.56 -22.53 -5.35
CA PHE A 144 -0.49 -23.12 -4.01
C PHE A 144 -1.11 -24.51 -4.00
N GLN A 145 -0.57 -25.42 -3.20
CA GLN A 145 -1.18 -26.72 -2.93
C GLN A 145 -2.41 -26.53 -2.03
N GLN A 146 -3.53 -27.14 -2.42
CA GLN A 146 -4.78 -27.10 -1.68
C GLN A 146 -5.42 -28.49 -1.64
N GLY A 147 -5.21 -29.22 -0.54
CA GLY A 147 -5.62 -30.62 -0.43
C GLY A 147 -4.90 -31.49 -1.46
N ASN A 148 -5.66 -32.13 -2.38
CA ASN A 148 -5.10 -32.92 -3.49
C ASN A 148 -5.04 -32.13 -4.82
N GLY A 149 -5.42 -30.85 -4.80
CA GLY A 149 -5.41 -29.97 -5.95
C GLY A 149 -4.52 -28.76 -5.72
N SER A 150 -4.67 -27.77 -6.58
CA SER A 150 -3.92 -26.53 -6.49
C SER A 150 -4.79 -25.32 -6.82
N SER A 151 -4.44 -24.16 -6.28
CA SER A 151 -5.20 -22.92 -6.41
C SER A 151 -4.28 -21.71 -6.28
N VAL A 152 -4.69 -20.56 -6.80
CA VAL A 152 -3.99 -19.28 -6.59
C VAL A 152 -4.48 -18.61 -5.30
N ALA A 153 -3.79 -17.57 -4.86
CA ALA A 153 -4.29 -16.73 -3.77
C ALA A 153 -5.58 -16.01 -4.20
N ALA A 154 -6.49 -15.81 -3.25
CA ALA A 154 -7.77 -15.16 -3.48
C ALA A 154 -8.03 -14.07 -2.44
N VAL A 155 -8.83 -13.08 -2.80
CA VAL A 155 -9.31 -12.04 -1.87
C VAL A 155 -9.98 -12.70 -0.66
N GLY A 156 -9.59 -12.25 0.54
CA GLY A 156 -10.06 -12.80 1.81
C GLY A 156 -9.13 -13.87 2.40
N ASP A 157 -8.21 -14.43 1.60
CA ASP A 157 -7.15 -15.28 2.13
C ASP A 157 -6.26 -14.49 3.09
N SER A 158 -5.78 -15.15 4.14
CA SER A 158 -4.69 -14.66 4.96
C SER A 158 -3.61 -15.73 5.01
N PHE A 159 -2.36 -15.33 4.91
CA PHE A 159 -1.22 -16.24 4.96
C PHE A 159 -0.32 -15.91 6.15
N THR A 160 0.27 -16.95 6.71
CA THR A 160 1.37 -16.90 7.67
C THR A 160 2.63 -17.40 6.96
N ALA A 161 3.61 -16.52 6.80
CA ALA A 161 4.96 -16.86 6.41
C ALA A 161 5.74 -17.26 7.66
N SER A 162 6.49 -18.35 7.60
CA SER A 162 7.41 -18.78 8.67
C SER A 162 8.78 -19.05 8.07
N ALA A 163 9.80 -18.37 8.57
CA ALA A 163 11.19 -18.60 8.21
C ALA A 163 11.90 -19.23 9.41
N THR A 164 12.55 -20.37 9.21
CA THR A 164 13.30 -21.08 10.24
C THR A 164 14.74 -21.20 9.78
N LEU A 165 15.67 -20.65 10.58
CA LEU A 165 17.10 -20.89 10.44
C LEU A 165 17.51 -21.99 11.41
N THR A 166 18.14 -23.05 10.92
CA THR A 166 18.72 -24.12 11.76
C THR A 166 20.21 -23.88 11.92
N ASP A 167 20.69 -23.66 13.15
CA ASP A 167 22.12 -23.52 13.47
C ASP A 167 22.77 -24.89 13.67
N ALA A 168 23.58 -25.33 12.71
CA ALA A 168 24.30 -26.61 12.78
C ALA A 168 25.48 -26.60 13.75
N VAL A 169 26.02 -25.44 14.12
CA VAL A 169 27.10 -25.29 15.10
C VAL A 169 26.58 -25.54 16.52
N THR A 170 25.32 -25.21 16.79
CA THR A 170 24.66 -25.37 18.10
C THR A 170 23.76 -26.61 18.16
N ASP A 171 24.22 -27.75 17.64
CA ASP A 171 23.47 -29.04 17.66
C ASP A 171 22.07 -28.96 17.02
N GLY A 172 21.88 -28.06 16.04
CA GLY A 172 20.62 -27.91 15.30
C GLY A 172 19.56 -27.04 15.99
N GLU A 173 19.97 -26.03 16.76
CA GLU A 173 19.02 -25.06 17.32
C GLU A 173 18.27 -24.32 16.21
N ASN A 174 16.95 -24.15 16.37
CA ASN A 174 16.08 -23.52 15.37
C ASN A 174 15.62 -22.13 15.79
N TYR A 175 15.80 -21.16 14.90
CA TYR A 175 15.33 -19.80 15.04
C TYR A 175 14.20 -19.53 14.06
N THR A 176 12.97 -19.57 14.53
CA THR A 176 11.78 -19.29 13.71
C THR A 176 11.31 -17.85 13.86
N ARG A 177 10.96 -17.23 12.74
CA ARG A 177 10.30 -15.92 12.64
C ARG A 177 9.05 -16.04 11.79
N THR A 178 8.01 -15.31 12.14
CA THR A 178 6.74 -15.36 11.41
C THR A 178 6.26 -13.97 11.05
N ALA A 179 5.54 -13.89 9.93
CA ALA A 179 4.86 -12.68 9.49
C ALA A 179 3.52 -13.07 8.85
N THR A 180 2.53 -12.19 8.94
CA THR A 180 1.21 -12.44 8.37
C THR A 180 0.80 -11.34 7.41
N PHE A 181 0.05 -11.72 6.38
CA PHE A 181 -0.60 -10.77 5.48
C PHE A 181 -1.96 -11.30 5.03
N GLY A 182 -2.88 -10.40 4.72
CA GLY A 182 -4.18 -10.67 4.12
C GLY A 182 -4.23 -10.23 2.67
N VAL A 183 -4.96 -10.95 1.83
CA VAL A 183 -5.17 -10.60 0.43
C VAL A 183 -6.47 -9.81 0.31
N VAL A 184 -6.42 -8.62 -0.28
CA VAL A 184 -7.55 -7.70 -0.40
C VAL A 184 -7.83 -7.30 -1.85
N GLU A 185 -9.05 -6.84 -2.11
CA GLU A 185 -9.38 -6.30 -3.42
C GLU A 185 -8.53 -5.06 -3.76
N PRO A 186 -8.13 -4.89 -5.03
CA PRO A 186 -7.69 -3.61 -5.56
C PRO A 186 -8.73 -2.52 -5.30
N LYS A 187 -8.36 -1.50 -4.53
CA LYS A 187 -9.26 -0.42 -4.14
C LYS A 187 -8.55 0.91 -4.28
N VAL A 188 -9.31 1.93 -4.68
CA VAL A 188 -8.90 3.33 -4.63
C VAL A 188 -10.10 4.16 -4.18
N ASN A 189 -9.86 5.19 -3.37
CA ASN A 189 -10.89 6.14 -2.95
C ASN A 189 -10.30 7.55 -2.91
N PHE A 190 -11.06 8.54 -3.34
CA PHE A 190 -10.71 9.94 -3.10
C PHE A 190 -10.76 10.25 -1.61
N LEU A 191 -9.83 11.08 -1.18
CA LEU A 191 -9.76 11.57 0.20
C LEU A 191 -10.67 12.77 0.41
N ASP A 192 -10.83 13.56 -0.65
CA ASP A 192 -11.72 14.71 -0.73
C ASP A 192 -12.89 14.42 -1.68
N GLY A 193 -13.82 15.37 -1.79
CA GLY A 193 -14.99 15.24 -2.66
C GLY A 193 -14.61 15.11 -4.14
N VAL A 194 -15.22 14.15 -4.83
CA VAL A 194 -15.11 13.93 -6.29
C VAL A 194 -16.41 14.22 -7.04
N THR A 195 -17.49 14.57 -6.32
CA THR A 195 -18.81 14.80 -6.92
C THR A 195 -18.99 16.23 -7.41
N GLU A 196 -18.12 17.14 -7.02
CA GLU A 196 -18.17 18.56 -7.38
C GLU A 196 -16.77 19.04 -7.75
N ALA A 197 -16.67 19.83 -8.82
CA ALA A 197 -15.42 20.46 -9.26
C ALA A 197 -15.68 21.89 -9.73
N PRO A 198 -14.83 22.87 -9.41
CA PRO A 198 -14.96 24.22 -9.95
C PRO A 198 -14.75 24.23 -11.46
N ALA A 199 -15.74 24.71 -12.22
CA ALA A 199 -15.57 25.03 -13.64
C ALA A 199 -14.52 26.15 -13.79
N GLY A 200 -13.69 26.09 -14.83
CA GLY A 200 -12.68 27.12 -15.08
C GLY A 200 -11.41 27.00 -14.23
N GLU A 201 -11.20 25.87 -13.53
CA GLU A 201 -10.03 25.69 -12.66
C GLU A 201 -9.29 24.36 -12.91
N VAL A 202 -8.11 24.23 -12.32
CA VAL A 202 -7.37 22.97 -12.25
C VAL A 202 -7.56 22.38 -10.86
N VAL A 203 -7.96 21.12 -10.81
CA VAL A 203 -8.23 20.40 -9.56
C VAL A 203 -7.22 19.29 -9.39
N ASN A 204 -6.66 19.18 -8.18
CA ASN A 204 -5.85 18.03 -7.78
C ASN A 204 -6.73 17.09 -6.97
N TYR A 205 -6.79 15.83 -7.38
CA TYR A 205 -7.48 14.79 -6.68
C TYR A 205 -6.50 13.84 -6.03
N GLU A 206 -6.45 13.85 -4.71
CA GLU A 206 -5.67 12.90 -3.94
C GLU A 206 -6.51 11.65 -3.62
N VAL A 207 -5.91 10.48 -3.83
CA VAL A 207 -6.54 9.18 -3.57
C VAL A 207 -5.68 8.35 -2.62
N ALA A 208 -6.34 7.52 -1.82
CA ALA A 208 -5.70 6.41 -1.10
C ALA A 208 -6.07 5.07 -1.75
N THR A 209 -5.12 4.15 -1.79
CA THR A 209 -5.27 2.85 -2.46
C THR A 209 -4.70 1.70 -1.63
N THR A 210 -5.14 0.47 -1.93
CA THR A 210 -4.56 -0.77 -1.39
C THR A 210 -3.40 -1.30 -2.25
N LEU A 211 -3.10 -0.65 -3.37
CA LEU A 211 -2.08 -1.07 -4.33
C LEU A 211 -0.66 -0.76 -3.84
N ALA A 212 0.30 -1.58 -4.25
CA ALA A 212 1.70 -1.41 -3.90
C ALA A 212 2.25 -0.05 -4.34
N PRO A 213 3.16 0.55 -3.54
CA PRO A 213 3.99 1.66 -3.99
C PRO A 213 4.68 1.35 -5.33
N GLY A 214 4.76 2.34 -6.22
CA GLY A 214 5.25 2.17 -7.58
C GLY A 214 4.18 1.78 -8.61
N THR A 215 2.97 1.43 -8.19
CA THR A 215 1.90 1.04 -9.12
C THR A 215 1.46 2.24 -9.96
N SER A 216 1.36 2.03 -11.27
CA SER A 216 0.89 3.05 -12.22
C SER A 216 -0.65 3.06 -12.28
N LEU A 217 -1.23 4.24 -12.10
CA LEU A 217 -2.67 4.52 -12.20
C LEU A 217 -2.93 5.45 -13.38
N THR A 218 -3.88 5.09 -14.22
CA THR A 218 -4.40 5.98 -15.27
C THR A 218 -5.66 6.64 -14.75
N PHE A 219 -5.61 7.96 -14.61
CA PHE A 219 -6.75 8.81 -14.30
C PHE A 219 -7.31 9.32 -15.63
N SER A 220 -8.61 9.15 -15.84
CA SER A 220 -9.33 9.67 -17.01
C SER A 220 -10.47 10.58 -16.57
N LEU A 221 -10.65 11.69 -17.27
CA LEU A 221 -11.75 12.62 -17.13
C LEU A 221 -12.47 12.74 -18.47
N VAL A 222 -13.77 12.50 -18.45
CA VAL A 222 -14.66 12.59 -19.61
C VAL A 222 -15.78 13.58 -19.29
N SER A 223 -16.01 14.55 -20.17
CA SER A 223 -17.20 15.38 -20.16
C SER A 223 -18.42 14.57 -20.59
N ASN A 224 -19.56 14.71 -19.89
CA ASN A 224 -20.83 14.12 -20.29
C ASN A 224 -21.77 15.15 -20.93
N ALA A 225 -21.25 16.28 -21.42
CA ALA A 225 -22.03 17.19 -22.26
C ALA A 225 -22.51 16.41 -23.49
N GLY A 226 -23.82 16.21 -23.63
CA GLY A 226 -24.47 15.26 -24.55
C GLY A 226 -24.33 15.51 -26.07
N GLY A 227 -23.12 15.81 -26.56
CA GLY A 227 -22.75 15.89 -27.96
C GLY A 227 -21.65 14.89 -28.32
N GLU A 228 -21.47 14.61 -29.61
CA GLU A 228 -20.62 13.53 -30.15
C GLU A 228 -19.09 13.75 -29.97
N SER A 229 -18.65 14.62 -29.07
CA SER A 229 -17.24 14.89 -28.82
C SER A 229 -16.98 15.22 -27.35
N SER A 230 -17.19 14.24 -26.48
CA SER A 230 -16.61 14.27 -25.14
C SER A 230 -15.12 13.94 -25.25
N ALA A 231 -14.26 14.96 -25.18
CA ALA A 231 -12.82 14.74 -25.17
C ALA A 231 -12.42 14.07 -23.85
N GLU A 232 -11.83 12.89 -23.94
CA GLU A 232 -11.21 12.21 -22.80
C GLU A 232 -9.84 12.82 -22.52
N THR A 233 -9.62 13.27 -21.29
CA THR A 233 -8.30 13.69 -20.81
C THR A 233 -7.76 12.63 -19.88
N THR A 234 -6.56 12.13 -20.16
CA THR A 234 -5.90 11.13 -19.33
C THR A 234 -4.62 11.69 -18.71
N THR A 235 -4.31 11.23 -17.49
CA THR A 235 -3.03 11.45 -16.84
C THR A 235 -2.60 10.17 -16.13
N GLN A 236 -1.30 9.91 -16.12
CA GLN A 236 -0.73 8.74 -15.47
C GLN A 236 0.04 9.17 -14.23
N VAL A 237 -0.22 8.51 -13.11
CA VAL A 237 0.39 8.83 -11.81
C VAL A 237 0.80 7.56 -11.10
N THR A 238 1.81 7.66 -10.25
CA THR A 238 2.37 6.52 -9.52
C THR A 238 1.95 6.57 -8.06
N VAL A 239 1.59 5.42 -7.49
CA VAL A 239 1.36 5.27 -6.05
C VAL A 239 2.68 5.46 -5.30
N ASN A 240 2.69 6.33 -4.30
CA ASN A 240 3.88 6.58 -3.48
C ASN A 240 3.99 5.58 -2.31
N ASP A 241 5.02 5.74 -1.48
CA ASP A 241 5.30 4.85 -0.35
C ASP A 241 4.23 4.84 0.75
N ASN A 242 3.36 5.86 0.79
CA ASN A 242 2.27 5.93 1.78
C ASN A 242 0.91 5.46 1.22
N GLY A 243 0.91 4.81 0.04
CA GLY A 243 -0.28 4.25 -0.59
C GLY A 243 -1.21 5.31 -1.18
N ARG A 244 -0.64 6.45 -1.64
CA ARG A 244 -1.40 7.58 -2.19
C ARG A 244 -0.92 7.96 -3.58
N ALA A 245 -1.81 8.58 -4.33
CA ALA A 245 -1.50 9.19 -5.63
C ALA A 245 -2.31 10.48 -5.81
N THR A 246 -1.81 11.40 -6.64
CA THR A 246 -2.49 12.67 -6.93
C THR A 246 -2.63 12.85 -8.43
N GLY A 247 -3.86 12.75 -8.94
CA GLY A 247 -4.20 13.07 -10.32
C GLY A 247 -4.58 14.54 -10.46
N GLN A 248 -4.20 15.17 -11.56
CA GLN A 248 -4.57 16.56 -11.86
C GLN A 248 -5.45 16.62 -13.11
N PHE A 249 -6.56 17.35 -13.02
CA PHE A 249 -7.45 17.60 -14.14
C PHE A 249 -7.77 19.07 -14.33
N SER A 250 -7.98 19.45 -15.58
CA SER A 250 -8.44 20.78 -15.95
C SER A 250 -9.94 20.78 -16.24
N PHE A 251 -10.65 21.68 -15.58
CA PHE A 251 -12.08 21.94 -15.79
C PHE A 251 -12.31 23.23 -16.59
N PHE A 252 -11.30 23.74 -17.32
CA PHE A 252 -11.42 24.98 -18.12
C PHE A 252 -12.43 24.87 -19.28
N THR A 253 -12.69 23.66 -19.76
CA THR A 253 -13.64 23.40 -20.85
C THR A 253 -15.02 23.01 -20.37
N PHE A 254 -15.23 22.91 -19.05
CA PHE A 254 -16.50 22.48 -18.47
C PHE A 254 -17.38 23.69 -18.19
N GLU A 255 -18.66 23.59 -18.56
CA GLU A 255 -19.67 24.57 -18.18
C GLU A 255 -20.26 24.28 -16.79
N ALA A 256 -20.87 25.29 -16.18
CA ALA A 256 -21.57 25.11 -14.92
C ALA A 256 -22.75 24.14 -15.08
N ASN A 257 -22.89 23.22 -14.13
CA ASN A 257 -23.84 22.11 -14.11
C ASN A 257 -23.57 21.02 -15.18
N GLU A 258 -22.40 21.05 -15.83
CA GLU A 258 -21.99 19.97 -16.73
C GLU A 258 -21.59 18.73 -15.92
N GLU A 259 -22.18 17.59 -16.26
CA GLU A 259 -21.79 16.31 -15.66
C GLU A 259 -20.46 15.83 -16.23
N TYR A 260 -19.67 15.19 -15.38
CA TYR A 260 -18.40 14.58 -15.77
C TYR A 260 -18.26 13.20 -15.17
N THR A 261 -17.40 12.40 -15.79
CA THR A 261 -16.99 11.10 -15.29
C THR A 261 -15.49 11.08 -15.09
N ILE A 262 -15.06 10.73 -13.87
CA ILE A 262 -13.67 10.38 -13.59
C ILE A 262 -13.57 8.87 -13.50
N SER A 263 -12.59 8.27 -14.16
CA SER A 263 -12.21 6.88 -13.95
C SER A 263 -10.76 6.76 -13.52
N ILE A 264 -10.47 5.77 -12.69
CA ILE A 264 -9.11 5.40 -12.29
C ILE A 264 -8.95 3.93 -12.58
N THR A 265 -7.96 3.62 -13.42
CA THR A 265 -7.70 2.27 -13.90
C THR A 265 -6.24 1.86 -13.68
N SER A 266 -6.05 0.57 -13.48
CA SER A 266 -4.77 -0.12 -13.56
C SER A 266 -5.08 -1.55 -13.95
N GLU A 267 -4.88 -1.89 -15.22
CA GLU A 267 -5.31 -3.17 -15.79
C GLU A 267 -4.60 -4.35 -15.12
N GLU A 268 -3.28 -4.27 -15.01
CA GLU A 268 -2.43 -5.28 -14.37
C GLU A 268 -2.79 -5.47 -12.90
N ALA A 269 -3.11 -4.38 -12.19
CA ALA A 269 -3.53 -4.44 -10.80
C ALA A 269 -5.03 -4.79 -10.63
N GLY A 270 -5.77 -5.08 -11.71
CA GLY A 270 -7.19 -5.43 -11.64
C GLY A 270 -8.10 -4.30 -11.15
N LEU A 271 -7.64 -3.04 -11.23
CA LEU A 271 -8.38 -1.87 -10.76
C LEU A 271 -9.15 -1.21 -11.91
N ASN A 272 -10.46 -1.08 -11.74
CA ASN A 272 -11.30 -0.24 -12.59
C ASN A 272 -12.42 0.38 -11.75
N LYS A 273 -12.35 1.70 -11.51
CA LYS A 273 -13.33 2.44 -10.73
C LYS A 273 -13.75 3.71 -11.46
N THR A 274 -15.00 4.11 -11.25
CA THR A 274 -15.62 5.24 -11.95
C THR A 274 -16.51 6.02 -11.01
N TRP A 275 -16.48 7.34 -11.13
CA TRP A 275 -17.28 8.28 -10.36
C TRP A 275 -17.86 9.32 -11.30
N THR A 276 -19.04 9.81 -10.95
CA THR A 276 -19.70 10.90 -11.65
C THR A 276 -19.74 12.12 -10.74
N GLY A 277 -19.52 13.29 -11.32
CA GLY A 277 -19.65 14.56 -10.63
C GLY A 277 -20.24 15.64 -11.53
N THR A 278 -20.36 16.83 -10.97
CA THR A 278 -20.90 18.00 -11.67
C THR A 278 -19.97 19.19 -11.51
N ALA A 279 -19.65 19.85 -12.61
CA ALA A 279 -18.87 21.08 -12.60
C ALA A 279 -19.73 22.23 -12.02
N GLN A 280 -19.20 22.97 -11.06
CA GLN A 280 -19.88 24.04 -10.35
C GLN A 280 -19.44 25.39 -10.91
N ALA A 281 -20.39 26.33 -11.00
CA ALA A 281 -20.06 27.71 -11.34
C ALA A 281 -19.12 28.28 -10.27
N THR A 282 -17.92 28.67 -10.66
CA THR A 282 -17.08 29.56 -9.86
C THR A 282 -17.73 30.94 -9.88
N GLY A 283 -18.38 31.31 -8.78
CA GLY A 283 -19.00 32.62 -8.67
C GLY A 283 -17.96 33.71 -8.90
N THR A 284 -18.17 34.60 -9.87
CA THR A 284 -17.46 35.88 -9.93
C THR A 284 -17.58 36.52 -8.55
N GLN A 285 -16.45 36.78 -7.88
CA GLN A 285 -16.45 37.74 -6.78
C GLN A 285 -17.08 39.01 -7.34
N THR A 286 -18.31 39.30 -6.93
CA THR A 286 -18.88 40.62 -7.15
C THR A 286 -18.07 41.51 -6.22
N GLU A 287 -17.19 42.35 -6.77
CA GLU A 287 -16.55 43.38 -5.96
C GLU A 287 -17.64 44.15 -5.23
N GLU A 288 -17.58 44.14 -3.90
CA GLU A 288 -18.42 45.01 -3.08
C GLU A 288 -18.12 46.45 -3.53
N PRO A 289 -19.12 47.23 -3.96
CA PRO A 289 -18.85 48.60 -4.38
C PRO A 289 -18.23 49.32 -3.20
N THR A 290 -16.99 49.78 -3.37
CA THR A 290 -16.35 50.63 -2.37
C THR A 290 -17.12 51.96 -2.37
N ASP A 291 -18.06 52.09 -1.43
CA ASP A 291 -18.77 53.34 -1.16
C ASP A 291 -17.76 54.40 -0.70
N THR A 292 -17.21 55.13 -1.68
CA THR A 292 -16.44 56.35 -1.43
C THR A 292 -17.41 57.43 -0.99
N SER A 293 -17.72 57.46 0.31
CA SER A 293 -18.45 58.56 0.94
C SER A 293 -17.62 59.84 0.88
N THR A 294 -17.88 60.67 -0.14
CA THR A 294 -17.34 62.04 -0.23
C THR A 294 -18.07 62.92 0.79
N GLN A 295 -17.54 63.02 2.01
CA GLN A 295 -18.03 64.00 2.98
C GLN A 295 -17.49 65.39 2.60
N THR A 296 -18.37 66.25 2.09
CA THR A 296 -18.09 67.69 1.94
C THR A 296 -18.37 68.37 3.28
N SER A 297 -17.33 68.69 4.05
CA SER A 297 -17.47 69.49 5.27
C SER A 297 -17.57 70.96 4.92
N THR A 298 -18.78 71.53 5.02
CA THR A 298 -18.98 72.98 5.02
C THR A 298 -18.90 73.48 6.48
N SER A 299 -17.90 74.31 6.75
CA SER A 299 -17.67 74.94 8.05
C SER A 299 -18.68 76.06 8.31
N ALA A 300 -19.35 76.04 9.46
CA ALA A 300 -20.02 77.21 10.06
C ALA A 300 -19.85 77.17 11.59
N PRO A 301 -19.56 78.30 12.26
CA PRO A 301 -19.18 78.33 13.68
C PRO A 301 -20.40 78.56 14.59
N GLY A 302 -20.51 77.83 15.71
CA GLY A 302 -21.50 78.15 16.75
C GLY A 302 -21.69 77.10 17.84
N PHE A 303 -21.04 77.32 18.98
CA PHE A 303 -21.30 76.86 20.36
C PHE A 303 -22.47 75.89 20.69
N GLY A 304 -22.12 74.79 21.39
CA GLY A 304 -22.75 74.45 22.68
C GLY A 304 -23.52 73.12 22.84
N VAL A 305 -22.91 72.20 23.64
CA VAL A 305 -23.50 71.29 24.69
C VAL A 305 -24.57 70.24 24.24
N VAL A 306 -24.69 68.98 24.71
CA VAL A 306 -24.34 68.21 25.92
C VAL A 306 -24.47 66.69 25.61
N ALA A 307 -23.72 65.83 26.33
CA ALA A 307 -24.08 64.49 26.88
C ALA A 307 -24.40 63.30 25.92
N ALA A 308 -24.14 62.01 26.19
CA ALA A 308 -23.63 61.20 27.33
C ALA A 308 -23.15 59.84 26.71
N LEU A 309 -22.02 59.24 27.10
CA LEU A 309 -21.74 58.38 28.27
C LEU A 309 -22.40 56.97 28.24
N LEU A 310 -21.54 55.94 28.40
CA LEU A 310 -21.76 54.51 28.80
C LEU A 310 -22.00 53.47 27.67
N ALA A 311 -21.45 52.26 27.68
CA ALA A 311 -20.46 51.61 28.55
C ALA A 311 -19.92 50.31 27.89
N LEU A 312 -18.69 49.99 28.28
CA LEU A 312 -17.88 48.80 27.99
C LEU A 312 -18.09 47.74 29.11
N VAL A 313 -17.91 46.46 28.77
CA VAL A 313 -17.66 45.26 29.63
C VAL A 313 -18.86 44.55 30.27
N GLY A 314 -18.87 43.21 30.10
CA GLY A 314 -19.64 42.30 30.96
C GLY A 314 -19.49 40.81 30.62
N ALA A 315 -18.30 40.24 30.85
CA ALA A 315 -18.14 38.79 31.00
C ALA A 315 -18.88 38.32 32.27
N GLY A 316 -19.58 37.18 32.18
CA GLY A 316 -20.40 36.64 33.28
C GLY A 316 -20.45 35.12 33.27
N PHE A 317 -19.43 34.54 33.88
CA PHE A 317 -19.33 33.16 34.34
C PHE A 317 -20.44 32.85 35.36
N VAL A 318 -21.22 31.78 35.19
CA VAL A 318 -21.96 31.15 36.29
C VAL A 318 -21.84 29.63 36.19
N ALA A 319 -21.00 29.08 37.07
CA ALA A 319 -21.06 27.72 37.56
C ALA A 319 -21.41 27.79 39.05
N ARG A 320 -22.51 27.15 39.50
CA ARG A 320 -22.51 26.22 40.65
C ARG A 320 -23.92 25.70 41.04
N ARG A 321 -23.97 24.37 41.18
CA ARG A 321 -24.57 23.54 42.25
C ARG A 321 -26.05 23.75 42.61
N GLU A 322 -26.83 22.68 42.41
CA GLU A 322 -26.99 21.61 43.40
C GLU A 322 -26.54 20.27 42.79
#